data_AF-A0A0D6JKA5-F1
#
_entry.id   AF-A0A0D6JKA5-F1
#
_cell.length_a   1.000
_cell.length_b   1.000
_cell.length_c   1.000
_cell.angle_alpha   90.00
_cell.angle_beta   90.00
_cell.angle_gamma   90.00
#
_symmetry.space_group_name_H-M   'P 1'
#
loop_
_entity.id
_entity.type
_entity.pdbx_description
1 polymer ?
#
loop_
_entity_poly.entity_id
_entity_poly.type
_entity_poly.pdbx_seq_one_letter_code
_entity_poly.pdbx_strand_id
1 'polypeptide(L)'
;MSSLSLTSTRKLRVIAAGGAAACALVIHTTIGSAIAQEPPQELGIWYDDTGRGAVKISQCGTYLCGHIHWLKSPLNSKGEPLHDANNPNPNARMRPVCGMQVFGQLTPQGDGTWDGGWIYDPKVGKSYDVEIKSAGADVLEVRGYAGIKMFGKTLVWRKAPDDLPNCDLAEANGSKR
;
A
#
# COMPACT_ATOMS: atom_id res chain seq x y z
N MET A 1 -27.68 55.98 58.71
CA MET A 1 -27.46 55.84 57.26
C MET A 1 -26.38 54.79 57.08
N SER A 2 -26.72 53.68 56.40
CA SER A 2 -25.81 52.77 55.69
C SER A 2 -24.70 52.09 56.53
N SER A 3 -24.42 50.79 56.46
CA SER A 3 -24.84 49.72 55.57
C SER A 3 -24.09 48.43 56.00
N LEU A 4 -24.74 47.27 55.77
CA LEU A 4 -24.14 45.96 55.38
C LEU A 4 -23.36 45.18 56.47
N SER A 5 -23.93 44.13 57.07
CA SER A 5 -24.08 42.73 56.58
C SER A 5 -22.75 41.94 56.59
N LEU A 6 -22.48 41.15 57.65
CA LEU A 6 -22.55 39.67 57.72
C LEU A 6 -21.69 38.97 56.64
N THR A 7 -20.67 38.17 56.99
CA THR A 7 -20.82 36.72 57.27
C THR A 7 -19.44 36.13 57.61
N SER A 8 -19.29 35.39 58.71
CA SER A 8 -19.36 33.92 58.82
C SER A 8 -17.97 33.31 59.08
N THR A 9 -17.80 32.84 60.31
CA THR A 9 -16.62 32.17 60.83
C THR A 9 -16.73 30.66 60.64
N ARG A 10 -15.72 30.01 60.04
CA ARG A 10 -15.36 28.62 60.39
C ARG A 10 -13.83 28.45 60.33
N LYS A 11 -13.22 28.35 61.51
CA LYS A 11 -11.83 27.93 61.70
C LYS A 11 -11.78 26.41 61.58
N LEU A 12 -11.06 25.88 60.58
CA LEU A 12 -10.74 24.46 60.54
C LEU A 12 -9.45 24.22 61.32
N ARG A 13 -9.53 23.32 62.31
CA ARG A 13 -8.40 22.87 63.13
C ARG A 13 -7.53 21.91 62.33
N VAL A 14 -6.24 22.21 62.24
CA VAL A 14 -5.20 21.27 61.78
C VAL A 14 -4.89 20.34 62.95
N ILE A 15 -5.14 19.04 62.78
CA ILE A 15 -4.61 18.00 63.67
C ILE A 15 -3.43 17.37 62.96
N ALA A 16 -2.25 17.51 63.57
CA ALA A 16 -1.02 16.85 63.16
C ALA A 16 -1.07 15.36 63.53
N ALA A 17 -0.54 14.52 62.65
CA ALA A 17 -0.01 13.21 63.02
C ALA A 17 1.29 13.02 62.22
N GLY A 18 2.42 13.12 62.92
CA GLY A 18 3.74 12.81 62.40
C GLY A 18 3.97 11.30 62.36
N GLY A 19 4.71 10.85 61.35
CA GLY A 19 5.12 9.46 61.18
C GLY A 19 5.69 9.25 59.78
N ALA A 20 7.01 9.38 59.66
CA ALA A 20 7.74 9.32 58.42
C ALA A 20 7.69 7.90 57.79
N ALA A 21 7.03 7.79 56.65
CA ALA A 21 7.33 6.81 55.61
C ALA A 21 6.91 7.44 54.28
N ALA A 22 7.82 8.21 53.69
CA ALA A 22 7.64 8.74 52.35
C ALA A 22 7.72 7.58 51.36
N CYS A 23 6.58 6.93 51.06
CA CYS A 23 6.43 6.15 49.85
C CYS A 23 6.50 7.13 48.67
N ALA A 24 7.72 7.43 48.23
CA ALA A 24 7.96 8.13 46.98
C ALA A 24 7.41 7.25 45.85
N LEU A 25 6.21 7.57 45.37
CA LEU A 25 5.64 6.97 44.18
C LEU A 25 6.49 7.42 42.99
N VAL A 26 7.50 6.62 42.64
CA VAL A 26 8.30 6.84 41.44
C VAL A 26 7.41 6.52 40.24
N ILE A 27 6.77 7.55 39.68
CA ILE A 27 6.05 7.47 38.41
C ILE A 27 7.12 7.22 37.34
N HIS A 28 7.34 5.94 37.00
CA HIS A 28 8.13 5.57 35.83
C HIS A 28 7.32 5.93 34.59
N THR A 29 7.57 7.11 34.03
CA THR A 29 7.19 7.44 32.67
C THR A 29 8.05 6.59 31.73
N THR A 30 7.54 5.43 31.33
CA THR A 30 8.12 4.67 30.23
C THR A 30 7.90 5.50 28.95
N ILE A 31 8.96 6.17 28.51
CA ILE A 31 9.00 6.81 27.19
C ILE A 31 9.02 5.67 26.17
N GLY A 32 7.84 5.23 25.75
CA GLY A 32 7.70 4.26 24.67
C GLY A 32 8.22 4.89 23.39
N SER A 33 9.35 4.38 22.89
CA SER A 33 9.82 4.74 21.55
C SER A 33 8.90 4.07 20.53
N ALA A 34 8.13 4.86 19.80
CA ALA A 34 7.41 4.36 18.64
C ALA A 34 8.44 3.99 17.56
N ILE A 35 8.62 2.71 17.29
CA ILE A 35 9.40 2.26 16.13
C ILE A 35 8.55 2.57 14.91
N ALA A 36 8.98 3.53 14.09
CA ALA A 36 8.37 3.76 12.79
C ALA A 36 8.64 2.52 11.92
N GLN A 37 7.58 1.83 11.52
CA GLN A 37 7.70 0.70 10.61
C GLN A 37 8.04 1.25 9.22
N GLU A 38 9.16 0.79 8.66
CA GLU A 38 9.50 1.12 7.27
C GLU A 38 8.37 0.67 6.33
N PRO A 39 8.08 1.43 5.27
CA PRO A 39 7.09 1.03 4.28
C PRO A 39 7.44 -0.35 3.70
N PRO A 40 6.44 -1.16 3.31
CA PRO A 40 6.71 -2.44 2.65
C PRO A 40 7.63 -2.26 1.44
N GLN A 41 8.64 -3.11 1.32
CA GLN A 41 9.64 -3.01 0.25
C GLN A 41 9.02 -3.25 -1.14
N GLU A 42 7.88 -3.94 -1.18
CA GLU A 42 7.09 -4.20 -2.37
C GLU A 42 6.44 -2.94 -2.96
N LEU A 43 6.31 -1.86 -2.17
CA LEU A 43 5.76 -0.60 -2.67
C LEU A 43 6.67 0.04 -3.73
N GLY A 44 6.06 0.64 -4.76
CA GLY A 44 6.77 1.36 -5.82
C GLY A 44 6.43 0.87 -7.21
N ILE A 45 7.23 1.26 -8.20
CA ILE A 45 7.02 0.92 -9.61
C ILE A 45 7.95 -0.23 -9.99
N TRP A 46 7.41 -1.25 -10.64
CA TRP A 46 8.13 -2.46 -11.01
C TRP A 46 7.91 -2.80 -12.47
N TYR A 47 8.98 -2.99 -13.23
CA TYR A 47 8.92 -3.57 -14.57
C TYR A 47 8.50 -5.04 -14.49
N ASP A 48 7.62 -5.45 -15.41
CA ASP A 48 7.27 -6.85 -15.61
C ASP A 48 8.49 -7.66 -16.09
N ASP A 49 8.39 -8.98 -16.04
CA ASP A 49 9.46 -9.91 -16.46
C ASP A 49 9.87 -9.75 -17.93
N THR A 50 9.02 -9.10 -18.74
CA THR A 50 9.29 -8.81 -20.15
C THR A 50 9.95 -7.45 -20.38
N GLY A 51 9.97 -6.58 -19.37
CA GLY A 51 10.40 -5.19 -19.48
C GLY A 51 9.53 -4.34 -20.44
N ARG A 52 8.30 -4.78 -20.74
CA ARG A 52 7.39 -4.09 -21.67
C ARG A 52 6.21 -3.42 -20.99
N GLY A 53 5.98 -3.71 -19.71
CA GLY A 53 5.05 -3.00 -18.85
C GLY A 53 5.71 -2.70 -17.51
N ALA A 54 5.13 -1.75 -16.78
CA ALA A 54 5.43 -1.55 -15.38
C ALA A 54 4.14 -1.41 -14.59
N VAL A 55 4.14 -1.92 -13.37
CA VAL A 55 3.02 -1.84 -12.43
C VAL A 55 3.44 -1.08 -11.20
N LYS A 56 2.63 -0.10 -10.79
CA LYS A 56 2.78 0.58 -9.51
C LYS A 56 2.04 -0.21 -8.45
N ILE A 57 2.78 -0.75 -7.48
CA ILE A 57 2.25 -1.39 -6.28
C ILE A 57 2.04 -0.33 -5.20
N SER A 58 0.88 -0.34 -4.58
CA SER A 58 0.45 0.68 -3.61
C SER A 58 -0.40 0.07 -2.51
N GLN A 59 -0.47 0.76 -1.37
CA GLN A 59 -1.36 0.39 -0.27
C GLN A 59 -2.81 0.67 -0.67
N CYS A 60 -3.66 -0.35 -0.65
CA CYS A 60 -5.11 -0.30 -0.83
C CYS A 60 -5.81 -0.74 0.46
N GLY A 61 -5.95 0.19 1.41
CA GLY A 61 -6.47 -0.12 2.75
C GLY A 61 -5.49 -1.01 3.52
N THR A 62 -5.92 -2.19 3.96
CA THR A 62 -5.06 -3.18 4.63
C THR A 62 -4.29 -4.10 3.68
N TYR A 63 -4.52 -3.99 2.37
CA TYR A 63 -3.95 -4.86 1.35
C TYR A 63 -3.00 -4.11 0.43
N LEU A 64 -2.16 -4.83 -0.31
CA LEU A 64 -1.52 -4.29 -1.51
C LEU A 64 -2.39 -4.52 -2.74
N CYS A 65 -2.29 -3.57 -3.66
CA CYS A 65 -2.88 -3.60 -4.98
C CYS A 65 -1.88 -3.02 -5.98
N GLY A 66 -2.14 -3.20 -7.27
CA GLY A 66 -1.28 -2.59 -8.27
C GLY A 66 -1.97 -2.35 -9.60
N HIS A 67 -1.54 -1.27 -10.23
CA HIS A 67 -2.11 -0.73 -11.46
C HIS A 67 -1.04 -0.61 -12.53
N ILE A 68 -1.39 -0.93 -13.77
CA ILE A 68 -0.50 -0.71 -14.91
C ILE A 68 -0.14 0.77 -14.96
N HIS A 69 1.12 1.06 -14.66
CA HIS A 69 1.66 2.41 -14.57
C HIS A 69 2.26 2.82 -15.90
N TRP A 70 2.98 1.93 -16.58
CA TRP A 70 3.66 2.23 -17.84
C TRP A 70 3.57 1.08 -18.82
N LEU A 71 3.59 1.40 -20.11
CA LEU A 71 3.61 0.45 -21.22
C LEU A 71 4.61 0.94 -22.26
N LYS A 72 5.47 0.03 -22.74
CA LYS A 72 6.40 0.33 -23.84
C LYS A 72 5.68 0.71 -25.13
N SER A 73 4.47 0.18 -25.31
CA SER A 73 3.60 0.48 -26.45
C SER A 73 2.17 0.63 -25.93
N PRO A 74 1.77 1.85 -25.51
CA PRO A 74 0.44 2.08 -24.94
C PRO A 74 -0.66 2.21 -26.00
N LEU A 75 -0.27 2.29 -27.28
CA LEU A 75 -1.16 2.40 -28.44
C LEU A 75 -1.12 1.15 -29.30
N ASN A 76 -2.25 0.85 -29.95
CA ASN A 76 -2.37 -0.19 -30.97
C ASN A 76 -1.85 0.31 -32.34
N SER A 77 -1.91 -0.55 -33.36
CA SER A 77 -1.48 -0.22 -34.74
C SER A 77 -2.23 0.93 -35.41
N LYS A 78 -3.40 1.33 -34.87
CA LYS A 78 -4.22 2.45 -35.35
C LYS A 78 -3.97 3.74 -34.57
N GLY A 79 -3.05 3.73 -33.60
CA GLY A 79 -2.80 4.87 -32.72
C GLY A 79 -3.84 5.04 -31.61
N GLU A 80 -4.68 4.04 -31.36
CA GLU A 80 -5.69 4.07 -30.29
C GLU A 80 -5.15 3.43 -29.01
N PRO A 81 -5.64 3.80 -27.81
CA PRO A 81 -5.29 3.15 -26.56
C PRO A 81 -5.41 1.61 -26.63
N LEU A 82 -4.49 0.90 -25.97
CA LEU A 82 -4.69 -0.54 -25.73
C LEU A 82 -5.92 -0.76 -24.85
N HIS A 83 -6.80 -1.67 -25.28
CA HIS A 83 -7.94 -2.13 -24.51
C HIS A 83 -7.77 -3.61 -24.12
N ASP A 84 -8.56 -4.05 -23.16
CA ASP A 84 -8.59 -5.40 -22.59
C ASP A 84 -9.21 -6.44 -23.54
N ALA A 85 -8.74 -6.48 -24.80
CA ALA A 85 -9.40 -7.19 -25.89
C ALA A 85 -9.58 -8.69 -25.65
N ASN A 86 -8.73 -9.31 -24.82
CA ASN A 86 -8.78 -10.73 -24.49
C ASN A 86 -9.68 -11.04 -23.28
N ASN A 87 -10.35 -10.05 -22.70
CA ASN A 87 -11.18 -10.28 -21.53
C ASN A 87 -12.29 -11.31 -21.84
N PRO A 88 -12.48 -12.34 -20.99
CA PRO A 88 -13.55 -13.32 -21.18
C PRO A 88 -14.95 -12.68 -21.10
N ASN A 89 -15.11 -11.60 -20.33
CA ASN A 89 -16.33 -10.79 -20.31
C ASN A 89 -16.31 -9.80 -21.49
N PRO A 90 -17.22 -9.92 -22.48
CA PRO A 90 -17.28 -9.00 -23.62
C PRO A 90 -17.45 -7.53 -23.24
N ASN A 91 -18.16 -7.26 -22.14
CA ASN A 91 -18.41 -5.89 -21.67
C ASN A 91 -17.16 -5.22 -21.09
N ALA A 92 -16.15 -6.00 -20.70
CA ALA A 92 -14.89 -5.48 -20.19
C ALA A 92 -13.84 -5.27 -21.29
N ARG A 93 -14.06 -5.75 -22.52
CA ARG A 93 -13.05 -5.71 -23.60
C ARG A 93 -12.68 -4.32 -24.09
N MET A 94 -13.53 -3.34 -23.80
CA MET A 94 -13.29 -1.92 -24.12
C MET A 94 -12.62 -1.15 -22.98
N ARG A 95 -12.34 -1.80 -21.85
CA ARG A 95 -11.64 -1.19 -20.73
C ARG A 95 -10.19 -0.87 -21.14
N PRO A 96 -9.69 0.36 -20.94
CA PRO A 96 -8.29 0.68 -21.18
C PRO A 96 -7.34 -0.18 -20.36
N VAL A 97 -6.22 -0.59 -20.95
CA VAL A 97 -5.15 -1.34 -20.27
C VAL A 97 -4.32 -0.41 -19.39
N CYS A 98 -4.06 0.81 -19.84
CA CYS A 98 -3.37 1.79 -19.01
C CYS A 98 -4.19 2.11 -17.75
N GLY A 99 -3.52 2.18 -16.59
CA GLY A 99 -4.17 2.46 -15.31
C GLY A 99 -5.03 1.31 -14.77
N MET A 100 -5.14 0.19 -15.50
CA MET A 100 -5.94 -0.96 -15.06
C MET A 100 -5.35 -1.59 -13.80
N GLN A 101 -6.19 -1.88 -12.82
CA GLN A 101 -5.80 -2.72 -11.68
C GLN A 101 -5.54 -4.15 -12.17
N VAL A 102 -4.32 -4.64 -11.93
CA VAL A 102 -3.88 -6.00 -12.28
C VAL A 102 -3.50 -6.83 -11.06
N PHE A 103 -3.42 -6.21 -9.87
CA PHE A 103 -3.25 -6.91 -8.59
C PHE A 103 -4.26 -6.44 -7.55
N GLY A 104 -4.69 -7.33 -6.67
CA GLY A 104 -5.44 -6.96 -5.48
C GLY A 104 -5.42 -8.02 -4.38
N GLN A 105 -5.84 -7.61 -3.17
CA GLN A 105 -6.05 -8.47 -2.00
C GLN A 105 -4.79 -9.17 -1.46
N LEU A 106 -3.60 -8.68 -1.82
CA LEU A 106 -2.35 -9.15 -1.26
C LEU A 106 -2.28 -8.75 0.23
N THR A 107 -2.16 -9.74 1.10
CA THR A 107 -2.18 -9.61 2.57
C THR A 107 -0.82 -10.00 3.12
N PRO A 108 -0.27 -9.26 4.11
CA PRO A 108 1.07 -9.57 4.61
C PRO A 108 1.04 -10.89 5.38
N GLN A 109 2.07 -11.70 5.19
CA GLN A 109 2.28 -12.98 5.86
C GLN A 109 3.41 -12.88 6.88
N GLY A 110 3.47 -13.83 7.81
CA GLY A 110 4.49 -13.85 8.86
C GLY A 110 5.92 -14.15 8.39
N ASP A 111 6.09 -14.59 7.15
CA ASP A 111 7.39 -14.94 6.53
C ASP A 111 7.94 -13.84 5.62
N GLY A 112 7.32 -12.66 5.63
CA GLY A 112 7.71 -11.52 4.80
C GLY A 112 7.17 -11.55 3.38
N THR A 113 6.30 -12.52 3.03
CA THR A 113 5.56 -12.51 1.77
C THR A 113 4.27 -11.70 1.87
N TRP A 114 3.72 -11.33 0.72
CA TRP A 114 2.33 -10.91 0.59
C TRP A 114 1.59 -11.94 -0.26
N ASP A 115 0.45 -12.43 0.21
CA ASP A 115 -0.24 -13.57 -0.38
C ASP A 115 -1.77 -13.46 -0.24
N GLY A 116 -2.51 -14.40 -0.83
CA GLY A 116 -3.97 -14.44 -0.84
C GLY A 116 -4.61 -13.48 -1.84
N GLY A 117 -3.79 -12.88 -2.70
CA GLY A 117 -4.22 -11.95 -3.73
C GLY A 117 -4.51 -12.62 -5.06
N TRP A 118 -4.93 -11.80 -6.02
CA TRP A 118 -5.11 -12.18 -7.41
C TRP A 118 -4.25 -11.31 -8.34
N ILE A 119 -3.84 -11.90 -9.47
CA ILE A 119 -3.23 -11.18 -10.60
C ILE A 119 -4.04 -11.43 -11.87
N TYR A 120 -4.23 -10.40 -12.69
CA TYR A 120 -4.85 -10.50 -14.02
C TYR A 120 -3.84 -10.19 -15.13
N ASP A 121 -3.72 -11.07 -16.12
CA ASP A 121 -2.94 -10.83 -17.34
C ASP A 121 -3.87 -10.47 -18.52
N PRO A 122 -3.96 -9.18 -18.92
CA PRO A 122 -4.77 -8.75 -20.06
C PRO A 122 -4.24 -9.27 -21.42
N LYS A 123 -2.98 -9.71 -21.50
CA LYS A 123 -2.40 -10.28 -22.73
C LYS A 123 -3.04 -11.63 -23.08
N VAL A 124 -3.54 -12.36 -22.08
CA VAL A 124 -4.17 -13.68 -22.28
C VAL A 124 -5.59 -13.79 -21.70
N GLY A 125 -6.06 -12.75 -21.01
CA GLY A 125 -7.42 -12.70 -20.45
C GLY A 125 -7.64 -13.62 -19.26
N LYS A 126 -6.61 -13.90 -18.46
CA LYS A 126 -6.67 -14.87 -17.35
C LYS A 126 -6.28 -14.26 -16.02
N SER A 127 -6.91 -14.75 -14.96
CA SER A 127 -6.57 -14.46 -13.58
C SER A 127 -5.93 -15.66 -12.91
N TYR A 128 -5.04 -15.37 -11.97
CA TYR A 128 -4.31 -16.35 -11.15
C TYR A 128 -4.30 -15.88 -9.70
N ASP A 129 -4.11 -16.81 -8.78
CA ASP A 129 -3.70 -16.47 -7.42
C ASP A 129 -2.27 -15.93 -7.46
N VAL A 130 -1.93 -14.99 -6.58
CA VAL A 130 -0.59 -14.39 -6.56
C VAL A 130 -0.03 -14.22 -5.16
N GLU A 131 1.24 -14.57 -5.05
CA GLU A 131 2.13 -14.23 -3.93
C GLU A 131 3.25 -13.32 -4.48
N ILE A 132 3.63 -12.30 -3.70
CA ILE A 132 4.81 -11.48 -3.99
C ILE A 132 5.76 -11.45 -2.80
N LYS A 133 7.06 -11.32 -3.09
CA LYS A 133 8.11 -11.26 -2.08
C LYS A 133 9.26 -10.38 -2.55
N SER A 134 9.72 -9.46 -1.72
CA SER A 134 11.02 -8.81 -1.91
C SER A 134 12.17 -9.83 -1.85
N ALA A 135 12.96 -9.89 -2.92
CA ALA A 135 14.15 -10.74 -3.02
C ALA A 135 15.46 -9.91 -3.07
N GLY A 136 15.37 -8.63 -2.67
CA GLY A 136 16.45 -7.65 -2.68
C GLY A 136 15.91 -6.26 -2.98
N ALA A 137 16.74 -5.22 -2.82
CA ALA A 137 16.30 -3.82 -2.98
C ALA A 137 15.60 -3.55 -4.33
N ASP A 138 16.08 -4.18 -5.40
CA ASP A 138 15.57 -3.96 -6.76
C ASP A 138 14.96 -5.21 -7.41
N VAL A 139 14.59 -6.21 -6.59
CA VAL A 139 14.11 -7.51 -7.08
C VAL A 139 12.83 -7.91 -6.37
N LEU A 140 11.77 -8.13 -7.15
CA LEU A 140 10.51 -8.65 -6.67
C LEU A 140 10.22 -10.00 -7.32
N GLU A 141 10.00 -11.02 -6.52
CA GLU A 141 9.47 -12.28 -6.99
C GLU A 141 7.95 -12.21 -7.02
N VAL A 142 7.36 -12.52 -8.18
CA VAL A 142 5.91 -12.55 -8.40
C VAL A 142 5.52 -13.97 -8.80
N ARG A 143 4.87 -14.71 -7.90
CA ARG A 143 4.46 -16.08 -8.15
C ARG A 143 2.96 -16.14 -8.46
N GLY A 144 2.64 -16.42 -9.72
CA GLY A 144 1.27 -16.74 -10.14
C GLY A 144 1.01 -18.25 -10.07
N TYR A 145 -0.14 -18.66 -9.53
CA TYR A 145 -0.52 -20.07 -9.45
C TYR A 145 -2.03 -20.27 -9.62
N ALA A 146 -2.44 -21.52 -9.85
CA ALA A 146 -3.85 -21.89 -9.97
C ALA A 146 -4.23 -22.86 -8.85
N GLY A 147 -4.92 -22.36 -7.82
CA GLY A 147 -5.36 -23.17 -6.68
C GLY A 147 -4.25 -23.44 -5.68
N ILE A 148 -3.31 -24.36 -5.98
CA ILE A 148 -2.19 -24.67 -5.08
C ILE A 148 -0.86 -24.11 -5.58
N LYS A 149 -0.07 -23.52 -4.67
CA LYS A 149 1.20 -22.85 -4.98
C LYS A 149 2.21 -23.74 -5.71
N MET A 150 2.17 -25.06 -5.53
CA MET A 150 3.07 -26.00 -6.21
C MET A 150 2.92 -25.96 -7.73
N PHE A 151 1.72 -25.69 -8.25
CA PHE A 151 1.43 -25.58 -9.69
C PHE A 151 1.43 -24.11 -10.14
N GLY A 152 2.53 -23.42 -9.87
CA GLY A 152 2.72 -22.00 -10.19
C GLY A 152 3.99 -21.73 -10.98
N LYS A 153 4.11 -20.48 -11.43
CA LYS A 153 5.33 -19.94 -12.03
C LYS A 153 5.75 -18.70 -11.26
N THR A 154 7.04 -18.59 -10.97
CA THR A 154 7.62 -17.38 -10.40
C THR A 154 8.25 -16.57 -11.52
N LEU A 155 7.88 -15.29 -11.59
CA LEU A 155 8.45 -14.29 -12.48
C LEU A 155 9.29 -13.32 -11.64
N VAL A 156 10.40 -12.85 -12.20
CA VAL A 156 11.26 -11.87 -11.54
C VAL A 156 11.00 -10.51 -12.14
N TRP A 157 10.55 -9.59 -11.30
CA TRP A 157 10.31 -8.20 -11.64
C TRP A 157 11.45 -7.33 -11.12
N ARG A 158 11.69 -6.22 -11.80
CA ARG A 158 12.78 -5.29 -11.49
C ARG A 158 12.24 -3.94 -11.11
N LYS A 159 12.86 -3.30 -10.12
CA LYS A 159 12.47 -1.94 -9.73
C LYS A 159 12.60 -1.01 -10.93
N ALA A 160 11.59 -0.20 -11.15
CA ALA A 160 11.64 0.90 -12.11
C ALA A 160 12.01 2.20 -11.39
N PRO A 161 12.56 3.19 -12.12
CA PRO A 161 12.73 4.54 -11.58
C PRO A 161 11.39 5.11 -11.11
N ASP A 162 11.41 5.88 -10.01
CA ASP A 162 10.22 6.52 -9.46
C ASP A 162 9.63 7.61 -10.38
N ASP A 163 10.45 8.16 -11.28
CA ASP A 163 10.09 9.15 -12.29
C ASP A 163 9.64 8.53 -13.63
N LEU A 164 9.43 7.20 -13.68
CA LEU A 164 8.88 6.56 -14.87
C LEU A 164 7.52 7.20 -15.22
N PRO A 165 7.33 7.71 -16.45
CA PRO A 165 6.08 8.35 -16.82
C PRO A 165 4.92 7.36 -16.76
N ASN A 166 3.73 7.86 -16.44
CA ASN A 166 2.54 7.02 -16.56
C ASN A 166 2.21 6.79 -18.05
N CYS A 167 1.42 5.76 -18.34
CA CYS A 167 0.91 5.50 -19.68
C CYS A 167 -0.33 6.34 -20.02
N ASP A 168 -0.68 7.32 -19.17
CA ASP A 168 -1.88 8.14 -19.37
C ASP A 168 -1.69 8.98 -20.64
N LEU A 169 -2.53 8.72 -21.62
CA LEU A 169 -2.42 9.26 -22.98
C LEU A 169 -2.66 10.77 -23.07
N ALA A 170 -3.00 11.42 -21.96
CA ALA A 170 -3.04 12.87 -21.84
C ALA A 170 -1.63 13.49 -21.96
N GLU A 171 -0.58 12.81 -21.50
CA GLU A 171 0.80 13.31 -21.61
C GLU A 171 1.40 13.04 -23.00
N ALA A 172 0.98 11.96 -23.67
CA ALA A 172 1.45 11.59 -25.01
C ALA A 172 1.03 12.58 -26.11
N ASN A 173 -0.05 13.33 -25.89
CA ASN A 173 -0.60 14.31 -26.85
C ASN A 173 -0.44 15.78 -26.39
N GLY A 174 0.22 16.04 -25.25
CA GLY A 174 0.17 17.34 -24.56
C GLY A 174 1.50 18.08 -24.41
N SER A 175 2.64 17.53 -24.82
CA SER A 175 3.93 18.25 -24.80
C SER A 175 4.17 19.06 -26.08
N LYS A 176 3.29 20.03 -26.32
CA LYS A 176 3.63 21.29 -27.00
C LYS A 176 3.01 22.40 -26.18
N ARG A 177 3.82 22.97 -25.28
CA ARG A 177 3.60 24.35 -24.83
C ARG A 177 3.78 25.29 -26.02
#